data_AF-A0A117R0D5-F1
#
_entry.id   AF-A0A117R0D5-F1
#
_cell.length_a   1.000
_cell.length_b   1.000
_cell.length_c   1.000
_cell.angle_alpha   90.00
_cell.angle_beta   90.00
_cell.angle_gamma   90.00
#
_symmetry.space_group_name_H-M   'P 1'
#
loop_
_entity.id
_entity.type
_entity.pdbx_description
1 polymer ?
#
loop_
_entity_poly.entity_id
_entity_poly.type
_entity_poly.pdbx_seq_one_letter_code
_entity_poly.pdbx_strand_id
1 'polypeptide(L)'
;MADGCKFVLRATYTDVGGEMVATVGLVVANTPAAAEAIESRIERIQSDAVGSDRAPTVRPFAVPGTQAAAWSEKMGIGGAATQVYLPDSPYTVTITTGPTDSARPVGQLPEPWAFIGFEERAPYRNTAKALAAIYADDLRRTVLGK
;
A
#
# COMPACT_ATOMS: atom_id res chain seq x y z
N MET A 1 16.05 -4.88 -12.78
CA MET A 1 14.59 -4.61 -12.89
C MET A 1 14.01 -5.80 -13.61
N ALA A 2 12.91 -6.39 -13.14
CA ALA A 2 12.34 -7.57 -13.81
C ALA A 2 11.85 -7.14 -15.20
N ASP A 3 12.49 -7.64 -16.25
CA ASP A 3 12.21 -7.28 -17.63
C ASP A 3 10.76 -7.62 -17.98
N GLY A 4 9.90 -6.60 -17.96
CA GLY A 4 8.53 -6.61 -18.50
C GLY A 4 7.38 -6.34 -17.52
N CYS A 5 7.61 -6.02 -16.26
CA CYS A 5 6.53 -5.46 -15.43
C CYS A 5 6.25 -4.00 -15.82
N LYS A 6 5.00 -3.68 -16.19
CA LYS A 6 4.56 -2.30 -16.44
C LYS A 6 3.74 -1.80 -15.26
N PHE A 7 4.07 -0.61 -14.77
CA PHE A 7 3.27 0.09 -13.78
C PHE A 7 2.32 1.05 -14.50
N VAL A 8 1.02 0.80 -14.41
CA VAL A 8 0.02 1.47 -15.28
C VAL A 8 -0.89 2.47 -14.55
N LEU A 9 -0.91 2.46 -13.22
CA LEU A 9 -1.64 3.43 -12.40
C LEU A 9 -0.85 3.79 -11.16
N ARG A 10 -0.57 5.08 -10.92
CA ARG A 10 -0.18 5.62 -9.61
C ARG A 10 -1.20 6.68 -9.22
N ALA A 11 -1.93 6.47 -8.14
CA ALA A 11 -2.86 7.47 -7.63
C ALA A 11 -2.70 7.60 -6.12
N THR A 12 -2.82 8.83 -5.61
CA THR A 12 -2.75 9.11 -4.17
C THR A 12 -4.10 9.66 -3.72
N TYR A 13 -4.63 9.06 -2.67
CA TYR A 13 -5.91 9.41 -2.05
C TYR A 13 -5.66 9.74 -0.59
N THR A 14 -6.47 10.66 -0.06
CA THR A 14 -6.58 10.89 1.38
C THR A 14 -7.95 10.43 1.83
N ASP A 15 -8.05 9.96 3.08
CA ASP A 15 -9.35 9.68 3.66
C ASP A 15 -10.16 10.98 3.85
N VAL A 16 -11.46 10.83 4.16
CA VAL A 16 -12.35 11.99 4.32
C VAL A 16 -11.92 12.91 5.47
N GLY A 17 -11.33 12.35 6.54
CA GLY A 17 -10.79 13.12 7.65
C GLY A 17 -9.47 13.82 7.31
N GLY A 18 -8.73 13.29 6.33
CA GLY A 18 -7.46 13.84 5.90
C GLY A 18 -6.29 13.48 6.79
N GLU A 19 -6.43 12.43 7.59
CA GLU A 19 -5.44 11.96 8.57
C GLU A 19 -4.58 10.82 7.99
N MET A 20 -5.08 10.14 6.96
CA MET A 20 -4.42 9.03 6.28
C MET A 20 -4.33 9.29 4.78
N VAL A 21 -3.19 8.92 4.21
CA VAL A 21 -2.93 8.95 2.79
C VAL A 21 -2.59 7.54 2.30
N ALA A 22 -3.06 7.21 1.10
CA ALA A 22 -2.81 5.95 0.43
C ALA A 22 -2.33 6.22 -1.00
N THR A 23 -1.16 5.71 -1.39
CA THR A 23 -0.80 5.58 -2.80
C THR A 23 -1.17 4.17 -3.27
N VAL A 24 -1.99 4.13 -4.32
CA VAL A 24 -2.43 2.93 -5.04
C VAL A 24 -1.54 2.73 -6.26
N GLY A 25 -1.13 1.49 -6.49
CA GLY A 25 -0.42 1.04 -7.68
C GLY A 25 -1.09 -0.14 -8.36
N LEU A 26 -1.21 -0.10 -9.69
CA LEU A 26 -1.55 -1.27 -10.51
C LEU A 26 -0.31 -1.71 -11.29
N VAL A 27 0.12 -2.94 -11.06
CA VAL A 27 1.21 -3.60 -11.77
C VAL A 27 0.64 -4.61 -12.74
N VAL A 28 1.13 -4.57 -13.98
CA VAL A 28 0.88 -5.58 -15.01
C VAL A 28 2.18 -6.36 -15.18
N ALA A 29 2.19 -7.61 -14.73
CA ALA A 29 3.30 -8.53 -14.92
C ALA A 29 3.22 -9.19 -16.31
N ASN A 30 4.32 -9.81 -16.75
CA ASN A 30 4.31 -10.55 -18.02
C ASN A 30 3.51 -11.85 -17.96
N THR A 31 3.40 -12.44 -16.77
CA THR A 31 2.76 -13.73 -16.55
C THR A 31 1.95 -13.72 -15.25
N PRO A 32 0.93 -14.59 -15.13
CA PRO A 32 0.17 -14.72 -13.90
C PRO A 32 1.04 -15.12 -12.70
N ALA A 33 1.99 -16.03 -12.91
CA ALA A 33 2.93 -16.45 -11.87
C ALA A 33 3.82 -15.29 -11.39
N ALA A 34 4.18 -14.35 -12.27
CA ALA A 34 4.93 -13.17 -11.87
C ALA A 34 4.08 -12.18 -11.06
N ALA A 35 2.78 -12.07 -11.35
CA ALA A 35 1.84 -11.27 -10.55
C ALA A 35 1.70 -11.84 -9.11
N GLU A 36 1.55 -13.15 -8.98
CA GLU A 36 1.52 -13.86 -7.69
C GLU A 36 2.84 -13.72 -6.91
N ALA A 37 3.98 -13.79 -7.63
CA ALA A 37 5.30 -13.61 -7.02
C ALA A 37 5.51 -12.20 -6.45
N ILE A 38 4.90 -11.17 -7.06
CA ILE A 38 4.93 -9.79 -6.54
C ILE A 38 4.17 -9.71 -5.21
N GLU A 39 2.94 -10.25 -5.16
CA GLU A 39 2.15 -10.30 -3.93
C GLU A 39 2.91 -11.05 -2.82
N SER A 40 3.38 -12.25 -3.10
CA SER A 40 4.14 -13.07 -2.15
C SER A 40 5.41 -12.37 -1.65
N ARG A 41 6.12 -11.66 -2.53
CA ARG A 41 7.30 -10.88 -2.15
C ARG A 41 6.93 -9.72 -1.23
N ILE A 42 5.85 -9.01 -1.53
CA ILE A 42 5.37 -7.90 -0.71
C ILE A 42 4.93 -8.41 0.66
N GLU A 43 4.12 -9.47 0.74
CA GLU A 43 3.67 -10.00 2.03
C GLU A 43 4.84 -10.49 2.89
N ARG A 44 5.88 -11.08 2.28
CA ARG A 44 7.12 -11.42 2.98
C ARG A 44 7.82 -10.18 3.55
N ILE A 45 8.06 -9.16 2.72
CA ILE A 45 8.68 -7.90 3.15
C ILE A 45 7.89 -7.27 4.30
N GLN A 46 6.56 -7.23 4.21
CA GLN A 46 5.70 -6.66 5.25
C GLN A 46 5.71 -7.48 6.55
N SER A 47 5.86 -8.80 6.45
CA SER A 47 5.90 -9.70 7.60
C SER A 47 7.26 -9.65 8.30
N ASP A 48 8.35 -9.57 7.54
CA ASP A 48 9.70 -9.39 8.06
C ASP A 48 9.89 -7.98 8.65
N ALA A 49 9.14 -7.00 8.15
CA ALA A 49 9.15 -5.62 8.64
C ALA A 49 8.28 -5.40 9.91
N VAL A 50 7.74 -6.46 10.52
CA VAL A 50 7.02 -6.32 11.80
C VAL A 50 7.97 -5.79 12.85
N GLY A 51 7.69 -4.57 13.34
CA GLY A 51 8.56 -3.85 14.27
C GLY A 51 9.73 -3.09 13.62
N SER A 52 9.91 -3.16 12.30
CA SER A 52 10.93 -2.40 11.58
C SER A 52 10.37 -1.11 10.98
N ASP A 53 11.27 -0.17 10.69
CA ASP A 53 10.93 1.12 10.13
C ASP A 53 10.74 1.01 8.61
N ARG A 54 9.47 0.84 8.22
CA ARG A 54 8.93 1.18 6.90
C ARG A 54 9.19 0.15 5.81
N ALA A 55 8.12 -0.12 5.07
CA ALA A 55 8.19 -0.89 3.84
C ALA A 55 7.10 -0.40 2.87
N PRO A 56 7.27 0.79 2.24
CA PRO A 56 6.38 1.18 1.16
C PRO A 56 6.46 0.14 0.02
N THR A 57 5.31 -0.37 -0.39
CA THR A 57 5.15 -1.40 -1.44
C THR A 57 4.89 -0.78 -2.81
N VAL A 58 4.50 0.49 -2.83
CA VAL A 58 4.48 1.38 -3.98
C VAL A 58 5.05 2.71 -3.53
N ARG A 59 5.89 3.31 -4.36
CA ARG A 59 6.53 4.59 -4.03
C ARG A 59 5.45 5.65 -3.79
N PRO A 60 5.38 6.25 -2.58
CA PRO A 60 4.55 7.41 -2.29
C PRO A 60 4.64 8.49 -3.36
N PHE A 61 3.49 9.01 -3.76
CA PHE A 61 3.39 10.08 -4.73
C PHE A 61 2.72 11.30 -4.10
N ALA A 62 3.52 12.34 -3.84
CA ALA A 62 3.03 13.60 -3.32
C ALA A 62 2.15 14.33 -4.34
N VAL A 63 1.10 14.97 -3.86
CA VAL A 63 0.18 15.77 -4.69
C VAL A 63 0.18 17.21 -4.16
N PRO A 64 0.91 18.14 -4.83
CA PRO A 64 1.01 19.53 -4.39
C PRO A 64 -0.35 20.20 -4.23
N GLY A 65 -0.47 21.08 -3.24
CA GLY A 65 -1.71 21.82 -2.96
C GLY A 65 -2.82 20.98 -2.30
N THR A 66 -2.53 19.76 -1.88
CA THR A 66 -3.46 18.87 -1.16
C THR A 66 -2.89 18.44 0.19
N GLN A 67 -3.69 17.75 1.01
CA GLN A 67 -3.23 17.13 2.25
C GLN A 67 -2.10 16.09 2.05
N ALA A 68 -1.95 15.55 0.83
CA ALA A 68 -0.87 14.64 0.47
C ALA A 68 0.39 15.36 -0.06
N ALA A 69 0.53 16.68 0.12
CA ALA A 69 1.68 17.44 -0.40
C ALA A 69 3.02 17.02 0.22
N ALA A 70 3.01 16.59 1.49
CA ALA A 70 4.21 16.11 2.20
C ALA A 70 4.43 14.59 2.07
N TRP A 71 3.53 13.87 1.39
CA TRP A 71 3.54 12.41 1.33
C TRP A 71 4.85 11.87 0.75
N SER A 72 5.51 10.99 1.49
CA SER A 72 6.86 10.52 1.16
C SER A 72 7.12 9.09 1.65
N GLU A 73 8.21 8.49 1.16
CA GLU A 73 8.63 7.14 1.57
C GLU A 73 8.79 6.98 3.09
N LYS A 74 9.19 8.05 3.79
CA LYS A 74 9.36 8.01 5.26
C LYS A 74 8.04 7.88 6.02
N MET A 75 6.95 8.33 5.41
CA MET A 75 5.60 8.30 5.98
C MET A 75 4.86 7.01 5.58
N GLY A 76 5.33 6.28 4.56
CA GLY A 76 4.83 4.98 4.14
C GLY A 76 5.14 3.87 5.15
N ILE A 77 4.20 3.62 6.06
CA ILE A 77 4.37 2.69 7.18
C ILE A 77 3.48 1.44 7.11
N GLY A 78 2.46 1.45 6.26
CA GLY A 78 1.64 0.28 5.97
C GLY A 78 1.72 -0.08 4.49
N GLY A 79 1.93 -1.36 4.19
CA GLY A 79 1.99 -1.85 2.81
C GLY A 79 1.19 -3.15 2.65
N ALA A 80 0.61 -3.33 1.47
CA ALA A 80 0.02 -4.60 1.06
C ALA A 80 -0.01 -4.73 -0.46
N ALA A 81 -0.24 -5.95 -0.94
CA ALA A 81 -0.58 -6.21 -2.33
C ALA A 81 -1.59 -7.36 -2.42
N THR A 82 -2.31 -7.41 -3.52
CA THR A 82 -3.29 -8.45 -3.82
C THR A 82 -3.31 -8.68 -5.32
N GLN A 83 -3.15 -9.93 -5.74
CA GLN A 83 -3.37 -10.34 -7.12
C GLN A 83 -4.86 -10.19 -7.47
N VAL A 84 -5.13 -9.72 -8.68
CA VAL A 84 -6.50 -9.68 -9.19
C VAL A 84 -6.85 -11.06 -9.71
N TYR A 85 -7.85 -11.73 -9.13
CA TYR A 85 -8.20 -13.09 -9.53
C TYR A 85 -9.10 -13.11 -10.78
N LEU A 86 -8.48 -13.40 -11.93
CA LEU A 86 -9.09 -13.68 -13.24
C LEU A 86 -8.36 -14.89 -13.86
N PRO A 87 -8.97 -15.63 -14.81
CA PRO A 87 -8.22 -16.58 -15.63
C PRO A 87 -7.01 -15.88 -16.26
N ASP A 88 -5.83 -16.45 -16.09
CA ASP A 88 -4.55 -15.91 -16.57
C ASP A 88 -4.27 -14.44 -16.19
N SER A 89 -4.68 -14.01 -14.98
CA SER A 89 -4.53 -12.62 -14.57
C SER A 89 -3.07 -12.17 -14.40
N PRO A 90 -2.61 -11.17 -15.18
CA PRO A 90 -1.27 -10.59 -15.01
C PRO A 90 -1.25 -9.43 -14.00
N TYR A 91 -2.34 -9.18 -13.27
CA TYR A 91 -2.51 -7.94 -12.52
C TYR A 91 -2.30 -8.11 -11.01
N THR A 92 -1.55 -7.19 -10.42
CA THR A 92 -1.40 -7.06 -8.97
C THR A 92 -1.65 -5.62 -8.56
N VAL A 93 -2.54 -5.43 -7.58
CA VAL A 93 -2.72 -4.14 -6.90
C VAL A 93 -1.75 -4.08 -5.73
N THR A 94 -1.09 -2.94 -5.55
CA THR A 94 -0.19 -2.67 -4.40
C THR A 94 -0.54 -1.34 -3.77
N ILE A 95 -0.59 -1.29 -2.45
CA ILE A 95 -1.03 -0.12 -1.68
C ILE A 95 0.01 0.22 -0.63
N THR A 96 0.38 1.50 -0.55
CA THR A 96 1.14 2.04 0.59
C THR A 96 0.30 3.09 1.30
N THR A 97 0.19 2.97 2.62
CA THR A 97 -0.55 3.87 3.50
C THR A 97 0.35 4.48 4.57
N GLY A 98 -0.10 5.61 5.11
CA GLY A 98 0.55 6.29 6.22
C GLY A 98 -0.21 7.53 6.66
N PRO A 99 0.26 8.22 7.71
CA PRO A 99 -0.34 9.47 8.15
C PRO A 99 -0.10 10.58 7.13
N THR A 100 -0.96 11.61 7.13
CA THR A 100 -0.71 12.88 6.42
C THR A 100 0.18 13.82 7.24
N ASP A 101 0.15 13.72 8.57
CA ASP A 101 1.03 14.47 9.47
C ASP A 101 2.44 13.86 9.49
N SER A 102 3.39 14.57 8.89
CA SER A 102 4.80 14.18 8.86
C SER A 102 5.55 14.41 10.18
N ALA A 103 5.02 15.24 11.09
CA ALA A 103 5.68 15.60 12.34
C ALA A 103 5.47 14.55 13.42
N ARG A 104 4.35 13.79 13.36
CA ARG A 104 4.01 12.79 14.36
C ARG A 104 4.74 11.46 14.12
N PRO A 105 5.60 11.00 15.04
CA PRO A 105 6.22 9.69 14.93
C PRO A 105 5.23 8.58 15.26
N VAL A 106 4.67 7.94 14.24
CA VAL A 106 3.80 6.76 14.42
C VAL A 106 4.63 5.58 14.89
N GLY A 107 4.17 4.89 15.93
CA GLY A 107 4.95 3.86 16.59
C GLY A 107 5.54 4.28 17.93
N GLN A 108 5.44 5.57 18.29
CA GLN A 108 6.13 6.17 19.44
C GLN A 108 5.12 6.93 20.30
N LEU A 109 4.16 6.20 20.86
CA LEU A 109 3.19 6.78 21.80
C LEU A 109 3.89 7.20 23.10
N PRO A 110 3.43 8.29 23.74
CA PRO A 110 3.96 8.73 25.02
C PRO A 110 3.59 7.75 26.15
N GLU A 111 4.31 7.84 27.28
CA GLU A 111 3.93 7.14 28.50
C GLU A 111 2.51 7.52 28.97
N PRO A 112 1.72 6.56 29.51
CA PRO A 112 2.08 5.17 29.78
C PRO A 112 1.92 4.21 28.58
N TRP A 113 1.59 4.70 27.38
CA TRP A 113 1.21 3.87 26.22
C TRP A 113 2.39 3.45 25.33
N ALA A 114 3.63 3.72 25.71
CA ALA A 114 4.80 3.39 24.89
C ALA A 114 4.87 1.90 24.50
N PHE A 115 4.39 1.01 25.37
CA PHE A 115 4.36 -0.44 25.14
C PHE A 115 3.46 -0.88 23.97
N ILE A 116 2.44 -0.11 23.60
CA ILE A 116 1.58 -0.36 22.42
C ILE A 116 1.96 0.49 21.21
N GLY A 117 3.05 1.26 21.29
CA GLY A 117 3.48 2.15 20.20
C GLY A 117 3.55 1.41 18.86
N PHE A 118 4.20 0.25 18.80
CA PHE A 118 4.30 -0.53 17.57
C PHE A 118 2.93 -1.00 17.02
N GLU A 119 1.93 -1.24 17.88
CA GLU A 119 0.58 -1.64 17.48
C GLU A 119 -0.15 -0.51 16.75
N GLU A 120 0.23 0.74 17.00
CA GLU A 120 -0.30 1.92 16.29
C GLU A 120 -0.06 1.86 14.78
N ARG A 121 0.94 1.11 14.33
CA ARG A 121 1.22 0.90 12.90
C ARG A 121 0.27 -0.12 12.26
N ALA A 122 -0.33 -1.02 13.05
CA ALA A 122 -1.16 -2.11 12.54
C ALA A 122 -2.40 -1.62 11.74
N PRO A 123 -3.12 -0.57 12.16
CA PRO A 123 -4.21 0.00 11.37
C PRO A 123 -3.81 0.37 9.94
N TYR A 124 -2.62 0.93 9.71
CA TYR A 124 -2.15 1.30 8.36
C TYR A 124 -1.98 0.06 7.48
N ARG A 125 -1.31 -0.99 7.99
CA ARG A 125 -1.17 -2.25 7.23
C ARG A 125 -2.52 -2.90 6.97
N ASN A 126 -3.43 -2.90 7.95
CA ASN A 126 -4.77 -3.46 7.80
C ASN A 126 -5.59 -2.69 6.74
N THR A 127 -5.51 -1.37 6.75
CA THR A 127 -6.13 -0.52 5.71
C THR A 127 -5.52 -0.80 4.34
N ALA A 128 -4.19 -0.93 4.23
CA ALA A 128 -3.55 -1.27 2.97
C ALA A 128 -4.05 -2.62 2.43
N LYS A 129 -4.19 -3.65 3.28
CA LYS A 129 -4.74 -4.96 2.90
C LYS A 129 -6.20 -4.84 2.42
N ALA A 130 -7.03 -4.11 3.15
CA ALA A 130 -8.43 -3.89 2.77
C ALA A 130 -8.54 -3.17 1.42
N LEU A 131 -7.79 -2.08 1.23
CA LEU A 131 -7.77 -1.32 -0.03
C LEU A 131 -7.25 -2.17 -1.19
N ALA A 132 -6.19 -2.97 -0.99
CA ALA A 132 -5.65 -3.82 -2.04
C ALA A 132 -6.70 -4.84 -2.53
N ALA A 133 -7.43 -5.46 -1.60
CA ALA A 133 -8.51 -6.39 -1.92
C ALA A 133 -9.69 -5.70 -2.64
N ILE A 134 -10.11 -4.52 -2.17
CA ILE A 134 -11.21 -3.76 -2.79
C ILE A 134 -10.86 -3.36 -4.23
N TYR A 135 -9.69 -2.76 -4.44
CA TYR A 135 -9.24 -2.35 -5.78
C TYR A 135 -9.02 -3.54 -6.71
N ALA A 136 -8.54 -4.68 -6.18
CA ALA A 136 -8.41 -5.90 -6.97
C ALA A 136 -9.78 -6.43 -7.42
N ASP A 137 -10.79 -6.43 -6.54
CA ASP A 137 -12.16 -6.84 -6.91
C ASP A 137 -12.82 -5.83 -7.87
N ASP A 138 -12.63 -4.53 -7.68
CA ASP A 138 -13.12 -3.49 -8.60
C ASP A 138 -12.53 -3.63 -9.99
N LEU A 139 -11.22 -3.88 -10.10
CA LEU A 139 -10.59 -4.14 -11.39
C LEU A 139 -11.13 -5.43 -12.01
N ARG A 140 -11.30 -6.50 -11.22
CA ARG A 140 -11.90 -7.75 -11.66
C ARG A 140 -13.29 -7.53 -12.25
N ARG A 141 -14.15 -6.78 -11.56
CA ARG A 141 -15.50 -6.42 -12.04
C ARG A 141 -15.46 -5.60 -13.32
N THR A 142 -14.62 -4.57 -13.35
CA THR A 142 -14.43 -3.69 -14.50
C THR A 142 -14.01 -4.47 -15.75
N VAL A 143 -13.02 -5.37 -15.61
CA VAL A 143 -12.54 -6.22 -16.73
C VAL A 143 -13.63 -7.20 -17.20
N LEU A 144 -14.46 -7.71 -16.29
CA LEU A 144 -15.58 -8.60 -16.62
C LEU A 144 -16.83 -7.85 -17.14
N GLY A 145 -16.82 -6.52 -17.17
CA GLY A 145 -17.97 -5.69 -17.54
C GLY A 145 -19.14 -5.81 -16.57
N LYS A 146 -18.86 -5.98 -15.28
CA LYS A 146 -19.85 -6.12 -14.19
C LYS A 146 -19.85 -4.93 -13.25
#